data_AF-A0A529HFU7-F1
#
_entry.id   AF-A0A529HFU7-F1
#
_cell.length_a   1.000
_cell.length_b   1.000
_cell.length_c   1.000
_cell.angle_alpha   90.00
_cell.angle_beta   90.00
_cell.angle_gamma   90.00
#
_symmetry.space_group_name_H-M   'P 1'
#
loop_
_entity.id
_entity.type
_entity.pdbx_description
1 polymer ?
#
loop_
_entity_poly.entity_id
_entity_poly.type
_entity_poly.pdbx_seq_one_letter_code
_entity_poly.pdbx_strand_id
1 'polypeptide(L)' 'FWEPRMRRQLFEMLDGGTEHFNDLVVAASAKIKRPKTSEQADTSIGYTGPAQAGNAALHK' A
#
# COMPACT_ATOMS: atom_id res chain seq x y z
N PHE A 1 14.65 2.93 2.34
CA PHE A 1 14.06 1.58 2.48
C PHE A 1 12.63 1.76 3.00
N TRP A 2 11.61 1.40 2.22
CA TRP A 2 10.20 1.59 2.61
C TRP A 2 9.55 0.28 2.96
N GLU A 3 8.83 0.25 4.09
CA GLU A 3 7.98 -0.87 4.44
C GLU A 3 6.91 -1.09 3.34
N PRO A 4 6.61 -2.34 2.97
CA PRO A 4 5.56 -2.69 2.01
C PRO A 4 4.21 -1.98 2.22
N ARG A 5 3.78 -1.77 3.48
CA ARG A 5 2.57 -0.99 3.79
C ARG A 5 2.67 0.49 3.40
N MET A 6 3.82 1.11 3.66
CA MET A 6 4.11 2.50 3.33
C MET A 6 4.17 2.70 1.81
N ARG A 7 4.74 1.70 1.11
CA ARG A 7 4.75 1.68 -0.34
C ARG A 7 3.34 1.56 -0.93
N ARG A 8 2.45 0.78 -0.30
CA ARG A 8 1.02 0.72 -0.70
C ARG A 8 0.37 2.09 -0.58
N GLN A 9 0.49 2.74 0.58
CA GLN A 9 -0.10 4.07 0.81
C GLN A 9 0.36 5.10 -0.22
N LEU A 10 1.64 5.07 -0.61
CA LEU A 10 2.11 5.93 -1.70
C LEU A 10 1.35 5.70 -3.00
N PHE A 11 1.16 4.45 -3.40
CA PHE A 11 0.45 4.13 -4.64
C PHE A 11 -1.06 4.44 -4.56
N GLU A 12 -1.68 4.30 -3.40
CA GLU A 12 -3.08 4.71 -3.18
C GLU A 12 -3.25 6.22 -3.37
N MET A 13 -2.31 7.01 -2.84
CA MET A 13 -2.32 8.46 -3.04
C MET A 13 -2.01 8.84 -4.50
N LEU A 14 -1.09 8.14 -5.16
CA LEU A 14 -0.78 8.36 -6.58
C LEU A 14 -1.94 7.97 -7.51
N ASP A 15 -2.74 6.95 -7.15
CA ASP A 15 -3.94 6.53 -7.88
C ASP A 15 -5.05 7.58 -7.76
N GLY A 16 -5.18 8.20 -6.58
CA GLY A 16 -6.10 9.33 -6.34
C GLY A 16 -5.69 10.63 -7.03
N GLY A 17 -4.48 10.73 -7.57
CA GLY A 17 -4.01 11.90 -8.32
C GLY A 17 -2.56 12.28 -8.00
N THR A 18 -1.86 12.84 -8.99
CA THR A 18 -0.45 13.23 -8.88
C THR A 18 -0.23 14.74 -8.72
N GLU A 19 -1.30 15.54 -8.65
CA GLU A 19 -1.25 17.01 -8.66
C GLU A 19 -0.45 17.65 -7.52
N HIS A 20 -0.36 16.96 -6.37
CA HIS A 20 0.40 17.41 -5.20
C HIS A 20 1.75 16.71 -5.03
N PHE A 21 2.12 15.83 -5.96
CA PHE A 21 3.39 15.12 -5.92
C PHE A 21 4.47 15.88 -6.67
N ASN A 22 5.70 15.79 -6.16
CA ASN A 22 6.86 16.28 -6.88
C ASN A 22 7.10 15.42 -8.14
N ASP A 23 7.45 16.05 -9.26
CA ASP A 23 7.73 15.38 -10.54
C ASP A 23 8.74 14.22 -10.40
N LEU A 24 9.77 14.40 -9.57
CA LEU A 24 10.75 13.36 -9.29
C LEU A 24 10.13 12.12 -8.64
N VAL A 25 9.13 12.31 -7.76
CA VAL A 25 8.43 11.21 -7.10
C VAL A 25 7.54 10.47 -8.10
N VAL A 26 6.88 11.19 -9.00
CA VAL A 26 6.08 10.61 -10.08
C VAL A 26 6.97 9.80 -11.03
N ALA A 27 8.08 10.38 -11.49
CA ALA A 27 9.03 9.72 -12.37
C ALA A 27 9.68 8.49 -11.72
N ALA A 28 10.02 8.57 -10.42
CA ALA A 28 10.54 7.44 -9.67
C ALA A 28 9.48 6.35 -9.45
N SER A 29 8.21 6.71 -9.25
CA SER A 29 7.12 5.75 -9.00
C SER A 29 6.96 4.72 -10.12
N ALA A 30 7.21 5.12 -11.37
CA ALA A 30 7.19 4.24 -12.54
C ALA A 30 8.27 3.14 -12.49
N LYS A 31 9.36 3.38 -11.75
CA LYS A 31 10.48 2.45 -11.58
C LYS A 31 10.30 1.55 -10.34
N ILE A 32 9.34 1.87 -9.47
CA ILE A 32 9.08 1.14 -8.23
C ILE A 32 8.08 0.02 -8.51
N LYS A 33 8.42 -1.22 -8.10
CA LYS A 33 7.54 -2.38 -8.24
C LYS A 33 6.31 -2.23 -7.34
N ARG A 34 5.13 -2.11 -7.94
CA ARG A 34 3.85 -2.05 -7.22
C ARG A 34 3.62 -3.35 -6.42
N PRO A 35 3.26 -3.27 -5.13
CA PRO A 35 2.85 -4.45 -4.38
C PRO A 35 1.56 -5.03 -5.00
N LYS A 36 1.54 -6.33 -5.28
CA LYS A 36 0.43 -7.00 -5.99
C LYS A 36 -0.84 -7.11 -5.15
N THR A 37 -0.70 -7.36 -3.85
CA THR A 37 -1.84 -7.47 -2.93
C THR A 37 -1.43 -7.01 -1.54
N SER A 38 -2.44 -6.62 -0.75
CA SER A 38 -2.24 -6.19 0.62
C SER A 38 -1.52 -7.24 1.46
N GLU A 39 -1.93 -8.50 1.31
CA GLU A 39 -1.38 -9.65 2.03
C GLU A 39 0.04 -10.02 1.58
N GLN A 40 0.35 -9.98 0.27
CA GLN A 40 1.72 -10.28 -0.19
C GLN A 40 2.73 -9.22 0.22
N ALA A 41 2.30 -7.96 0.31
CA ALA A 41 3.13 -6.88 0.82
C ALA A 41 3.51 -7.12 2.29
N ASP A 42 2.51 -7.51 3.09
CA ASP A 42 2.62 -7.82 4.52
C ASP A 42 3.58 -8.99 4.80
N THR A 43 3.32 -10.13 4.15
CA THR A 43 4.08 -11.37 4.35
C THR A 43 5.55 -11.23 3.91
N SER A 44 5.85 -10.38 2.93
CA SER A 44 7.21 -10.19 2.40
C SER A 44 8.20 -9.58 3.41
N ILE A 45 7.74 -9.01 4.52
CA ILE A 45 8.56 -8.44 5.60
C ILE A 45 8.37 -9.19 6.92
N GLY A 46 7.71 -10.34 6.91
CA GLY A 46 7.38 -11.10 8.13
C GLY A 46 6.40 -10.35 9.04
N TYR A 47 5.68 -9.35 8.51
CA TYR A 47 4.60 -8.69 9.22
C TYR A 47 3.34 -9.55 9.04
N THR A 48 2.90 -10.17 10.13
CA THR A 48 1.56 -10.76 10.20
C THR A 48 0.65 -9.62 10.65
N GLY A 49 -0.10 -9.01 9.73
CA GLY A 49 -0.93 -7.84 10.03
C GLY A 49 -1.81 -8.00 11.27
N PRO A 50 -2.39 -6.91 11.81
CA PRO A 50 -3.41 -7.06 12.83
C PRO A 50 -4.48 -7.98 12.25
N ALA A 51 -4.72 -9.09 12.96
CA ALA A 51 -5.74 -10.08 12.63
C ALA A 51 -6.96 -9.37 12.05
N GLN A 52 -7.41 -9.83 10.87
CA GLN A 52 -8.78 -9.69 10.40
C GLN A 52 -9.39 -8.31 10.69
N ALA A 53 -9.41 -7.42 9.69
CA ALA A 53 -10.46 -6.41 9.65
C ALA A 53 -11.80 -7.17 9.75
N GLY A 54 -12.34 -7.21 10.96
CA GLY A 54 -13.57 -7.87 11.30
C GLY A 54 -14.69 -7.13 10.59
N ASN A 55 -15.00 -7.56 9.38
CA ASN A 55 -16.37 -7.58 8.90
C ASN A 55 -17.10 -8.74 9.61
N ALA A 56 -17.33 -8.59 10.91
CA ALA A 56 -18.52 -9.12 11.54
C ALA A 56 -19.45 -7.89 11.63
N ALA A 57 -20.42 -7.67 10.74
CA ALA A 57 -21.47 -8.62 10.40
C ALA A 57 -21.79 -9.53 11.59
N LEU A 58 -22.11 -8.92 12.74
CA LEU A 58 -22.79 -9.57 13.87
C LEU A 58 -24.21 -8.99 14.00
N HIS A 59 -25.10 -9.50 13.16
CA HIS A 59 -26.45 -9.95 13.50
C HIS A 59 -27.07 -9.42 14.82
N LYS A 60 -28.08 -8.56 14.67
CA LYS A 60 -29.45 -8.75 15.18
C LYS A 60 -30.39 -7.71 14.58
#